data_AF-A0A6J6G7C7-F1
#
_entry.id   AF-A0A6J6G7C7-F1
#
_cell.length_a   1.000
_cell.length_b   1.000
_cell.length_c   1.000
_cell.angle_alpha   90.00
_cell.angle_beta   90.00
_cell.angle_gamma   90.00
#
_symmetry.space_group_name_H-M   'P 1'
#
loop_
_entity.id
_entity.type
_entity.pdbx_description
1 polymer ?
#
loop_
_entity_poly.entity_id
_entity_poly.type
_entity_poly.pdbx_seq_one_letter_code
_entity_poly.pdbx_strand_id
1 'polypeptide(L)'
;MTMWETILIGSAVVAALKFVGFVLPASVSGSPRVQRISDVVTIGLLASLVVIQTLAVGNALVFDSRSVAVVVAGVLLWKRVPFIIVILVAAGVAAGLRAAGILG
;
A
#
# COMPACT_ATOMS: atom_id res chain seq x y z
N MET A 1 13.89 16.49 18.42
CA MET A 1 13.10 15.27 18.22
C MET A 1 14.04 14.09 18.30
N THR A 2 14.26 13.61 19.52
CA THR A 2 14.95 12.33 19.73
C THR A 2 14.03 11.18 19.27
N MET A 3 14.60 10.03 18.88
CA MET A 3 13.81 8.87 18.44
C MET A 3 12.73 8.47 19.48
N TRP A 4 13.06 8.61 20.76
CA TRP A 4 12.15 8.37 21.88
C TRP A 4 10.98 9.35 21.93
N GLU A 5 11.21 10.65 21.69
CA GLU A 5 10.13 11.65 21.59
C GLU A 5 9.15 11.29 20.47
N THR A 6 9.65 10.90 19.29
CA THR A 6 8.80 10.52 18.16
C THR A 6 7.94 9.28 18.46
N ILE A 7 8.53 8.28 19.13
CA ILE A 7 7.81 7.06 19.54
C ILE A 7 6.72 7.39 20.56
N LEU A 8 7.03 8.21 21.57
CA LEU A 8 6.08 8.59 22.62
C LEU A 8 4.92 9.40 22.03
N ILE A 9 5.21 10.37 21.16
CA ILE A 9 4.20 11.17 20.47
C ILE A 9 3.32 10.28 19.58
N GLY A 10 3.93 9.42 18.76
CA GLY A 10 3.18 8.50 17.89
C GLY A 10 2.26 7.57 18.68
N SER A 11 2.76 7.02 19.78
CA SER A 11 1.98 6.15 20.67
C SER A 11 0.82 6.90 21.33
N ALA A 12 1.06 8.13 21.80
CA ALA A 12 0.02 8.98 22.39
C ALA A 12 -1.07 9.36 21.37
N VAL A 13 -0.69 9.66 20.12
CA VAL A 13 -1.64 9.95 19.03
C VAL A 13 -2.52 8.74 18.73
N VAL A 14 -1.93 7.54 18.63
CA VAL A 14 -2.70 6.30 18.41
C VAL A 14 -3.64 6.01 19.57
N ALA A 15 -3.19 6.21 20.81
CA ALA A 15 -4.02 6.06 22.00
C ALA A 15 -5.20 7.04 22.00
N ALA A 16 -4.95 8.31 21.71
CA ALA A 16 -6.00 9.32 21.60
C ALA A 16 -7.03 8.97 20.52
N LEU A 17 -6.57 8.51 19.35
CA LEU A 17 -7.45 8.08 18.25
C LEU A 17 -8.35 6.90 18.66
N LYS A 18 -7.80 5.95 19.43
CA LYS A 18 -8.57 4.83 19.99
C LYS A 18 -9.64 5.30 20.99
N PHE A 19 -9.31 6.25 21.85
CA PHE A 19 -10.29 6.85 22.78
C PHE A 19 -11.39 7.61 22.05
N VAL A 20 -11.04 8.38 21.01
CA VAL A 20 -12.03 9.05 20.16
C VAL A 20 -12.97 8.02 19.51
N GLY A 21 -12.44 6.90 19.01
CA GLY A 21 -13.23 5.80 18.47
C GLY A 21 -14.14 5.10 19.50
N PHE A 22 -13.78 5.11 20.79
CA PHE A 22 -14.61 4.55 21.87
C PHE A 22 -15.77 5.47 22.26
N VAL A 23 -15.55 6.79 22.22
CA VAL A 23 -16.58 7.80 22.54
C VAL A 23 -17.50 8.07 21.33
N LEU A 24 -17.19 7.49 20.17
CA LEU A 24 -17.96 7.69 18.94
C LEU A 24 -19.42 7.20 19.11
N PRO A 25 -20.42 8.10 19.02
CA PRO A 25 -21.81 7.73 19.25
C PRO A 25 -22.34 6.69 18.27
N ALA A 26 -23.24 5.81 18.72
CA ALA A 26 -23.88 4.79 17.88
C ALA A 26 -24.65 5.36 16.66
N SER A 27 -25.02 6.65 16.70
CA SER A 27 -25.63 7.36 15.57
C SER A 27 -24.68 7.54 14.38
N VAL A 28 -23.37 7.49 14.60
CA VAL A 28 -22.35 7.58 13.54
C VAL A 28 -21.94 6.17 13.04
N SER A 29 -21.92 5.18 13.93
CA SER A 29 -21.55 3.79 13.60
C SER A 29 -22.58 3.07 12.74
N GLY A 30 -23.88 3.40 12.89
CA GLY A 30 -24.96 2.80 12.11
C GLY A 30 -25.13 3.38 10.70
N SER A 31 -24.34 4.37 10.29
CA SER A 31 -24.51 5.00 8.99
C SER A 31 -23.95 4.11 7.86
N PRO A 32 -24.72 3.82 6.79
CA PRO A 32 -24.25 2.98 5.68
C PRO A 32 -22.98 3.49 4.99
N ARG A 33 -22.68 4.80 5.15
CA ARG A 33 -21.49 5.46 4.60
C ARG A 33 -20.23 5.08 5.36
N VAL A 34 -20.27 5.08 6.70
CA VAL A 34 -19.11 4.72 7.54
C VAL A 34 -18.75 3.26 7.36
N GLN A 35 -19.75 2.38 7.26
CA GLN A 35 -19.51 0.96 7.02
C GLN A 35 -18.81 0.70 5.69
N ARG A 36 -19.30 1.31 4.60
CA ARG A 36 -18.68 1.18 3.27
C ARG A 36 -17.24 1.69 3.24
N ILE A 37 -16.93 2.78 3.97
CA ILE A 37 -15.57 3.32 4.05
C ILE A 37 -14.66 2.35 4.80
N SER A 38 -15.09 1.83 5.95
CA SER A 38 -14.31 0.85 6.72
C SER A 38 -14.01 -0.42 5.93
N ASP A 39 -14.94 -0.90 5.10
CA ASP A 39 -14.75 -2.09 4.26
C ASP A 39 -13.62 -1.90 3.22
N VAL A 40 -13.49 -0.69 2.67
CA VAL A 40 -12.47 -0.39 1.64
C VAL A 40 -11.17 0.17 2.21
N VAL A 41 -11.15 0.62 3.47
CA VAL A 41 -9.95 1.18 4.11
C VAL A 41 -8.79 0.17 4.11
N THR A 42 -9.02 -1.08 4.51
CA THR A 42 -7.95 -2.09 4.52
C THR A 42 -7.38 -2.31 3.13
N ILE A 43 -8.24 -2.45 2.11
CA ILE A 43 -7.82 -2.64 0.72
C ILE A 43 -7.08 -1.39 0.22
N GLY A 44 -7.58 -0.20 0.53
CA GLY A 44 -6.96 1.08 0.15
C GLY A 44 -5.58 1.29 0.79
N LEU A 45 -5.42 0.91 2.06
CA LEU A 45 -4.13 0.97 2.75
C LEU A 45 -3.13 -0.02 2.16
N LEU A 46 -3.54 -1.27 1.92
CA LEU A 46 -2.69 -2.26 1.27
C LEU A 46 -2.32 -1.85 -0.16
N ALA A 47 -3.27 -1.29 -0.92
CA ALA A 47 -3.01 -0.78 -2.27
C ALA A 47 -2.04 0.40 -2.26
N SER A 48 -2.24 1.37 -1.36
CA SER A 48 -1.33 2.51 -1.18
C SER A 48 0.07 2.03 -0.77
N LEU A 49 0.16 1.05 0.14
CA LEU A 49 1.43 0.44 0.52
C LEU A 49 2.12 -0.19 -0.70
N VAL A 50 1.40 -0.99 -1.49
CA VAL A 50 1.96 -1.58 -2.71
C VAL A 50 2.46 -0.49 -3.66
N VAL A 51 1.70 0.58 -3.86
CA VAL A 51 2.10 1.72 -4.70
C VAL A 51 3.39 2.36 -4.19
N ILE A 52 3.46 2.71 -2.90
CA ILE A 52 4.63 3.37 -2.31
C ILE A 52 5.84 2.42 -2.32
N GLN A 53 5.66 1.13 -1.99
CA GLN A 53 6.73 0.14 -2.03
C GLN A 53 7.22 -0.17 -3.46
N THR A 54 6.41 0.14 -4.46
CA THR A 54 6.75 -0.02 -5.89
C THR A 54 7.42 1.22 -6.46
N LEU A 55 6.93 2.41 -6.11
CA LEU A 55 7.35 3.68 -6.70
C LEU A 55 8.41 4.43 -5.88
N ALA A 56 8.52 4.18 -4.58
CA ALA A 56 9.47 4.84 -3.70
C ALA A 56 10.60 3.89 -3.30
N VAL A 57 11.84 4.32 -3.56
CA VAL A 57 13.06 3.72 -2.99
C VAL A 57 13.81 4.84 -2.27
N GLY A 58 13.72 4.87 -0.94
CA GLY A 58 14.29 5.96 -0.14
C GLY A 58 13.54 7.29 -0.35
N ASN A 59 14.28 8.37 -0.67
CA ASN A 59 13.75 9.73 -0.87
C ASN A 59 13.82 10.20 -2.33
N ALA A 60 14.06 9.30 -3.29
CA ALA A 60 14.14 9.63 -4.71
C ALA A 60 13.07 8.86 -5.49
N LEU A 61 12.30 9.58 -6.33
CA LEU A 61 11.51 8.96 -7.38
C LEU A 61 12.46 8.51 -8.50
N VAL A 62 12.94 7.28 -8.40
CA VAL A 62 13.60 6.62 -9.53
C VAL A 62 12.53 5.77 -10.21
N PHE A 63 12.27 6.04 -11.48
CA PHE A 63 11.45 5.17 -12.34
C PHE A 63 12.20 3.86 -12.57
N ASP A 64 12.23 2.99 -11.56
CA ASP A 64 12.82 1.67 -11.67
C ASP A 64 11.77 0.66 -12.20
N SER A 65 12.32 -0.41 -12.77
CA SER A 65 11.77 -1.68 -13.28
C SER A 65 10.54 -2.23 -12.55
N ARG A 66 10.36 -1.88 -11.27
CA ARG A 66 9.22 -2.25 -10.43
C ARG A 66 7.90 -1.62 -10.89
N SER A 67 7.93 -0.36 -11.32
CA SER A 67 6.74 0.35 -11.82
C SER A 67 6.17 -0.33 -13.06
N VAL A 68 7.04 -0.68 -14.02
CA VAL A 68 6.68 -1.43 -15.23
C VAL A 68 6.15 -2.82 -14.89
N ALA A 69 6.78 -3.54 -13.96
CA ALA A 69 6.31 -4.86 -13.52
C ALA A 69 4.90 -4.82 -12.89
N VAL A 70 4.59 -3.78 -12.10
CA VAL A 70 3.26 -3.61 -11.50
C VAL A 70 2.20 -3.22 -12.53
N VAL A 71 2.55 -2.37 -13.50
CA VAL A 71 1.65 -2.05 -14.63
C VAL A 71 1.34 -3.32 -15.42
N VAL A 72 2.34 -4.15 -15.74
CA VAL A 72 2.17 -5.43 -16.43
C VAL A 72 1.28 -6.38 -15.62
N ALA A 73 1.53 -6.52 -14.32
CA ALA A 73 0.70 -7.33 -13.42
C ALA A 73 -0.76 -6.86 -13.40
N GLY A 74 -0.99 -5.55 -13.33
CA GLY A 74 -2.32 -4.96 -13.36
C GLY A 74 -3.07 -5.26 -14.66
N VAL A 75 -2.40 -5.16 -15.81
CA VAL A 75 -2.99 -5.48 -17.12
C VAL A 75 -3.34 -6.96 -17.24
N LEU A 76 -2.44 -7.85 -16.79
CA LEU A 76 -2.69 -9.31 -16.80
C LEU A 76 -3.85 -9.69 -15.88
N LEU A 77 -3.95 -9.08 -14.70
CA LEU A 77 -5.03 -9.32 -13.76
C LEU A 77 -6.38 -8.82 -14.31
N TRP A 78 -6.39 -7.68 -15.02
CA TRP A 78 -7.61 -7.17 -15.65
C TRP A 78 -8.15 -8.12 -16.72
N LYS A 79 -7.25 -8.85 -17.40
CA LYS A 79 -7.60 -9.90 -18.37
C LYS A 79 -8.04 -11.23 -17.72
N ARG A 80 -8.23 -11.26 -16.39
CA ARG A 80 -8.60 -12.44 -15.59
C ARG A 80 -7.66 -13.65 -15.75
N VAL A 81 -6.37 -13.39 -15.93
CA VAL A 81 -5.35 -14.45 -15.97
C VAL A 81 -5.18 -15.04 -14.55
N PRO A 82 -5.01 -16.36 -14.39
CA PRO A 82 -4.83 -16.99 -13.08
C PRO A 82 -3.64 -16.37 -12.32
N PHE A 83 -3.86 -16.06 -11.05
CA PHE A 83 -2.97 -15.22 -10.22
C PHE A 83 -1.51 -15.69 -10.21
N ILE A 84 -1.28 -17.01 -10.24
CA ILE A 84 0.06 -17.60 -10.28
C ILE A 84 0.85 -17.17 -11.52
N ILE A 85 0.18 -17.08 -12.68
CA ILE A 85 0.80 -16.69 -13.95
C ILE A 85 1.13 -15.20 -13.92
N VAL A 86 0.27 -14.38 -13.32
CA VAL A 86 0.50 -12.94 -13.15
C VAL A 86 1.77 -12.69 -12.34
N ILE A 87 1.93 -13.39 -11.21
CA ILE A 87 3.13 -13.28 -10.36
C ILE A 87 4.39 -13.71 -11.12
N LEU A 88 4.35 -14.85 -11.81
CA LEU A 88 5.48 -15.37 -12.57
C LEU A 88 5.96 -14.40 -13.65
N VAL A 89 5.02 -13.84 -14.42
CA VAL A 89 5.34 -12.88 -15.48
C VAL A 89 5.88 -11.58 -14.89
N ALA A 90 5.24 -11.04 -13.85
CA ALA A 90 5.69 -9.81 -13.21
C ALA A 90 7.09 -9.96 -12.57
N ALA A 91 7.34 -11.08 -11.88
CA ALA A 91 8.65 -11.40 -11.32
C ALA A 91 9.70 -11.58 -12.42
N GLY A 92 9.35 -12.25 -13.52
CA GLY A 92 10.23 -12.42 -14.68
C GLY A 92 10.61 -11.09 -15.35
N VAL A 93 9.64 -10.19 -15.52
CA VAL A 93 9.87 -8.84 -16.05
C VAL A 93 10.80 -8.05 -15.12
N ALA A 94 10.53 -8.06 -13.81
CA ALA A 94 11.36 -7.37 -12.83
C ALA A 94 12.79 -7.94 -12.78
N ALA A 95 12.94 -9.27 -12.81
CA ALA A 95 14.24 -9.94 -12.81
C ALA A 95 15.01 -9.68 -14.12
N GLY A 96 14.33 -9.73 -15.27
CA GLY A 96 14.92 -9.47 -16.58
C GLY A 96 15.41 -8.02 -16.72
N LEU A 97 14.61 -7.05 -16.27
CA LEU A 97 15.01 -5.63 -16.26
C LEU A 97 16.20 -5.38 -15.33
N ARG A 98 16.23 -6.04 -14.15
CA ARG A 98 17.35 -5.96 -13.21
C ARG A 98 18.62 -6.64 -13.75
N ALA A 99 18.49 -7.76 -14.46
CA ALA A 99 19.61 -8.47 -15.06
C ALA A 99 20.18 -7.77 -16.30
N ALA A 100 19.35 -7.00 -17.03
CA ALA A 100 19.78 -6.21 -18.19
C ALA A 100 20.64 -4.98 -17.83
N GLY A 101 20.82 -4.67 -16.53
CA GLY A 101 21.74 -3.63 -16.07
C GLY A 101 21.36 -2.20 -16.46
N ILE A 102 20.12 -1.96 -16.89
CA ILE A 102 19.65 -0.64 -17.33
C ILE A 102 19.41 0.30 -16.13
N LEU A 103 19.23 -0.24 -14.91
CA LEU A 103 18.92 0.51 -13.69
C LEU A 103 19.57 -0.16 -12.46
N GLY A 104 20.88 0.06 -12.27
CA GLY A 104 21.61 -0.21 -11.03
C GLY A 104 21.91 1.08 -10.30
#